data_AF-A0A3D9BCN8-F1
#
_entry.id   AF-A0A3D9BCN8-F1
#
_cell.length_a   1.000
_cell.length_b   1.000
_cell.length_c   1.000
_cell.angle_alpha   90.00
_cell.angle_beta   90.00
_cell.angle_gamma   90.00
#
_symmetry.space_group_name_H-M   'P 1'
#
loop_
_entity.id
_entity.type
_entity.pdbx_description
1 polymer ?
#
loop_
_entity_poly.entity_id
_entity_poly.type
_entity_poly.pdbx_seq_one_letter_code
_entity_poly.pdbx_strand_id
1 'polypeptide(L)'
;MIEQQMEGFVGAMTEAFINNARRLKGIPQGIINDVVHLRKIRTMWNEMYKVLELSKSQMTDQQIVNSFINFANYTDEFFEASFRYTDDMGQSLTKDGLEEFTEQWLQNNPYRNAARESIRNSMR
;
A
#
# COMPACT_ATOMS: atom_id res chain seq x y z
N MET A 1 10.76 -15.85 1.88
CA MET A 1 9.86 -15.92 0.69
C MET A 1 9.10 -14.61 0.43
N ILE A 2 9.64 -13.46 0.87
CA ILE A 2 9.25 -12.10 0.43
C ILE A 2 10.33 -11.59 -0.55
N GLU A 3 11.60 -11.89 -0.25
CA GLU A 3 12.76 -11.58 -1.09
C GLU A 3 12.62 -12.09 -2.54
N GLN A 4 12.13 -13.33 -2.73
CA GLN A 4 12.01 -13.92 -4.07
C GLN A 4 10.93 -13.31 -4.98
N GLN A 5 9.96 -12.55 -4.45
CA GLN A 5 9.00 -11.83 -5.29
C GLN A 5 9.47 -10.40 -5.62
N MET A 6 10.49 -9.90 -4.91
CA MET A 6 11.00 -8.54 -5.07
C MET A 6 12.18 -8.45 -6.05
N GLU A 7 12.95 -9.51 -6.27
CA GLU A 7 14.17 -9.49 -7.09
C GLU A 7 13.96 -8.92 -8.51
N GLY A 8 12.82 -9.19 -9.16
CA GLY A 8 12.52 -8.67 -10.50
C GLY A 8 12.12 -7.18 -10.53
N PHE A 9 11.62 -6.63 -9.42
CA PHE A 9 11.17 -5.23 -9.33
C PHE A 9 12.21 -4.30 -8.68
N VAL A 10 13.12 -4.85 -7.88
CA VAL A 10 14.20 -4.12 -7.19
C VAL A 10 15.14 -3.43 -8.18
N GLY A 11 15.33 -3.95 -9.40
CA GLY A 11 16.18 -3.32 -10.41
C GLY A 11 15.74 -1.91 -10.83
N ALA A 12 14.44 -1.60 -10.79
CA ALA A 12 13.89 -0.30 -11.18
C ALA A 12 13.68 0.66 -9.98
N MET A 13 13.71 0.13 -8.75
CA MET A 13 13.56 0.93 -7.53
C MET A 13 14.93 1.13 -6.90
N THR A 14 15.47 2.35 -7.01
CA THR A 14 16.78 2.66 -6.41
C THR A 14 16.75 2.44 -4.89
N GLU A 15 17.87 2.06 -4.31
CA GLU A 15 18.01 1.90 -2.86
C GLU A 15 17.63 3.20 -2.11
N ALA A 16 17.88 4.36 -2.74
CA ALA A 16 17.45 5.68 -2.26
C ALA A 16 15.92 5.88 -2.28
N PHE A 17 15.19 5.25 -3.22
CA PHE A 17 13.74 5.26 -3.26
C PHE A 17 13.14 4.42 -2.12
N ILE A 18 13.71 3.24 -1.88
CA ILE A 18 13.28 2.32 -0.81
C ILE A 18 13.58 2.93 0.57
N ASN A 19 14.76 3.54 0.74
CA ASN A 19 15.23 4.11 2.01
C ASN A 19 14.85 5.59 2.21
N ASN A 20 13.95 6.14 1.40
CA ASN A 20 13.52 7.53 1.58
C ASN A 20 12.82 7.67 2.95
N ALA A 21 13.35 8.55 3.81
CA ALA A 21 12.80 8.81 5.14
C ALA A 21 11.31 9.21 5.15
N ARG A 22 10.76 9.74 4.04
CA ARG A 22 9.32 9.98 3.89
C ARG A 22 8.48 8.70 3.82
N ARG A 23 9.09 7.56 3.50
CA ARG A 23 8.44 6.26 3.29
C ARG A 23 8.72 5.25 4.41
N LEU A 24 9.69 5.52 5.26
CA LEU A 24 9.97 4.74 6.45
C LEU A 24 8.92 5.06 7.52
N LYS A 25 7.78 4.38 7.47
CA LYS A 25 6.77 4.46 8.55
C LYS A 25 7.16 3.52 9.69
N GLY A 26 7.03 4.01 10.92
CA GLY A 26 7.20 3.17 12.10
C GLY A 26 6.22 2.00 12.04
N ILE A 27 6.70 0.77 12.29
CA ILE A 27 5.84 -0.40 12.35
C ILE A 27 4.98 -0.26 13.61
N PRO A 28 3.66 -0.09 13.48
CA PRO A 28 2.80 0.11 14.63
C PRO A 28 2.78 -1.17 15.47
N GLN A 29 2.54 -1.04 16.76
CA GLN A 29 2.47 -2.18 17.68
C GLN A 29 1.00 -2.52 17.97
N GLY A 30 0.71 -3.80 18.25
CA GLY A 30 -0.63 -4.26 18.62
C GLY A 30 -1.56 -4.53 17.44
N ILE A 31 -2.88 -4.46 17.69
CA ILE A 31 -3.95 -4.92 16.79
C ILE A 31 -3.85 -4.30 15.38
N ILE A 32 -3.43 -3.04 15.28
CA ILE A 32 -3.24 -2.33 14.02
C ILE A 32 -2.16 -2.97 13.13
N ASN A 33 -1.10 -3.54 13.72
CA ASN A 33 -0.08 -4.25 12.95
C ASN A 33 -0.67 -5.49 12.26
N ASP A 34 -1.44 -6.27 13.01
CA ASP A 34 -2.00 -7.54 12.56
C ASP A 34 -3.11 -7.34 11.51
N VAL A 35 -4.00 -6.38 11.74
CA VAL A 35 -5.16 -6.14 10.88
C VAL A 35 -4.78 -5.29 9.66
N VAL A 36 -4.06 -4.19 9.87
CA VAL A 36 -3.85 -3.17 8.83
C VAL A 36 -2.55 -3.43 8.08
N HIS A 37 -1.43 -3.48 8.79
CA HIS A 37 -0.09 -3.48 8.18
C HIS A 37 0.28 -4.83 7.54
N LEU A 38 0.27 -5.92 8.31
CA LEU A 38 0.71 -7.24 7.85
C LEU A 38 -0.31 -7.94 6.93
N ARG A 39 -1.61 -7.57 7.02
CA ARG A 39 -2.70 -8.22 6.29
C ARG A 39 -3.26 -7.37 5.14
N LYS A 40 -3.92 -6.25 5.44
CA LYS A 40 -4.64 -5.46 4.42
C LYS A 40 -3.65 -4.75 3.48
N ILE A 41 -2.67 -4.01 4.00
CA ILE A 41 -1.65 -3.31 3.18
C ILE A 41 -0.89 -4.31 2.30
N ARG A 42 -0.47 -5.45 2.85
CA ARG A 42 0.17 -6.51 2.07
C ARG A 42 -0.70 -7.00 0.90
N THR A 43 -1.99 -7.21 1.13
CA THR A 43 -2.93 -7.64 0.09
C THR A 43 -3.07 -6.58 -1.01
N MET A 44 -3.09 -5.30 -0.64
CA MET A 44 -3.14 -4.19 -1.59
C MET A 44 -1.89 -4.14 -2.46
N TRP A 45 -0.69 -4.25 -1.87
CA TRP A 45 0.57 -4.26 -2.61
C TRP A 45 0.69 -5.47 -3.54
N ASN A 46 0.25 -6.66 -3.11
CA ASN A 46 0.19 -7.84 -3.97
C ASN A 46 -0.67 -7.60 -5.23
N GLU A 47 -1.76 -6.84 -5.12
CA GLU A 47 -2.56 -6.47 -6.28
C GLU A 47 -1.82 -5.47 -7.17
N MET A 48 -1.20 -4.44 -6.60
CA MET A 48 -0.39 -3.49 -7.35
C MET A 48 0.69 -4.19 -8.19
N TYR A 49 1.44 -5.12 -7.58
CA TYR A 49 2.44 -5.90 -8.32
C TYR A 49 1.85 -6.72 -9.46
N LYS A 50 0.67 -7.32 -9.27
CA LYS A 50 -0.02 -8.06 -10.34
C LYS A 50 -0.42 -7.16 -11.50
N VAL A 51 -1.02 -6.00 -11.21
CA VAL A 51 -1.43 -5.06 -12.27
C VAL A 51 -0.19 -4.51 -12.99
N LEU A 52 0.87 -4.18 -12.24
CA LEU A 52 2.11 -3.68 -12.80
C LEU A 52 2.80 -4.72 -13.70
N GLU A 53 2.84 -6.00 -13.30
CA GLU A 53 3.42 -7.07 -14.11
C GLU A 53 2.78 -7.16 -15.51
N LEU A 54 1.47 -6.89 -15.60
CA LEU A 54 0.73 -6.90 -16.86
C LEU A 54 0.99 -5.66 -17.73
N SER A 55 1.53 -4.57 -17.17
CA SER A 55 1.68 -3.29 -17.86
C SER A 55 3.15 -2.85 -18.04
N LYS A 56 4.09 -3.40 -17.27
CA LYS A 56 5.48 -2.91 -17.19
C LYS A 56 6.23 -2.93 -18.52
N SER A 57 5.87 -3.83 -19.45
CA SER A 57 6.51 -3.91 -20.78
C SER A 57 6.21 -2.71 -21.68
N GLN A 58 5.19 -1.91 -21.33
CA GLN A 58 4.77 -0.70 -22.05
C GLN A 58 5.16 0.58 -21.29
N MET A 59 5.91 0.47 -20.19
CA MET A 59 6.24 1.57 -19.30
C MET A 59 7.74 1.82 -19.29
N THR A 60 8.14 3.08 -19.17
CA THR A 60 9.52 3.43 -18.83
C THR A 60 9.77 3.24 -17.34
N ASP A 61 11.04 3.13 -16.94
CA ASP A 61 11.42 3.01 -15.52
C ASP A 61 10.85 4.16 -14.67
N GLN A 62 10.85 5.38 -15.21
CA GLN A 62 10.28 6.55 -14.52
C GLN A 62 8.77 6.41 -14.30
N GLN A 63 8.04 5.84 -15.26
CA GLN A 63 6.60 5.60 -15.14
C GLN A 63 6.33 4.49 -14.12
N ILE A 64 7.16 3.44 -14.09
CA ILE A 64 7.10 2.39 -13.08
C ILE A 64 7.29 3.00 -11.68
N VAL A 65 8.32 3.83 -11.49
CA VAL A 65 8.55 4.55 -10.22
C VAL A 65 7.36 5.44 -9.86
N ASN A 66 6.83 6.23 -10.80
CA ASN A 66 5.67 7.10 -10.56
C ASN A 66 4.42 6.29 -10.18
N SER A 67 4.22 5.11 -10.75
CA SER A 67 3.12 4.22 -10.36
C SER A 67 3.24 3.74 -8.91
N PHE A 68 4.47 3.43 -8.46
CA PHE A 68 4.75 3.11 -7.07
C PHE A 68 4.52 4.30 -6.13
N ILE A 69 4.84 5.52 -6.56
CA ILE A 69 4.57 6.74 -5.79
C ILE A 69 3.06 6.94 -5.63
N ASN A 70 2.31 6.87 -6.72
CA ASN A 70 0.86 7.05 -6.72
C ASN A 70 0.16 6.03 -5.83
N PHE A 71 0.56 4.75 -5.92
CA PHE A 71 -0.06 3.71 -5.10
C PHE A 71 0.33 3.80 -3.63
N ALA A 72 1.58 4.21 -3.33
CA ALA A 72 2.02 4.44 -1.96
C ALA A 72 1.15 5.50 -1.27
N ASN A 73 0.83 6.61 -1.95
CA ASN A 73 -0.05 7.66 -1.41
C ASN A 73 -1.42 7.11 -1.02
N TYR A 74 -2.02 6.25 -1.86
CA TYR A 74 -3.28 5.58 -1.52
C TYR A 74 -3.16 4.70 -0.27
N THR A 75 -2.09 3.91 -0.15
CA THR A 75 -1.87 3.08 1.04
C THR A 75 -1.57 3.91 2.28
N ASP A 76 -0.97 5.09 2.11
CA ASP A 76 -0.72 6.05 3.19
C ASP A 76 -2.02 6.66 3.71
N GLU A 77 -2.93 7.06 2.83
CA GLU A 77 -4.28 7.54 3.20
C GLU A 77 -5.06 6.48 3.98
N PHE A 78 -5.04 5.22 3.52
CA PHE A 78 -5.67 4.10 4.23
C PHE A 78 -5.08 3.92 5.63
N PHE A 79 -3.75 3.97 5.73
CA PHE A 79 -3.03 3.77 6.97
C PHE A 79 -3.31 4.91 7.98
N GLU A 80 -3.32 6.16 7.50
CA GLU A 80 -3.68 7.33 8.31
C GLU A 80 -5.13 7.30 8.78
N ALA A 81 -6.06 6.88 7.93
CA ALA A 81 -7.46 6.69 8.32
C ALA A 81 -7.61 5.61 9.40
N SER A 82 -6.87 4.50 9.28
CA SER A 82 -6.86 3.41 10.26
C SER A 82 -6.26 3.82 11.61
N PHE A 83 -5.22 4.65 11.57
CA PHE A 83 -4.63 5.23 12.77
C PHE A 83 -5.58 6.18 13.48
N ARG A 84 -6.21 7.08 12.73
CA ARG A 84 -7.18 8.02 13.29
C ARG A 84 -8.34 7.29 13.96
N TYR A 85 -8.89 6.26 13.32
CA TYR A 85 -9.91 5.41 13.91
C TYR A 85 -9.42 4.74 15.21
N THR A 86 -8.17 4.27 15.22
CA THR A 86 -7.54 3.67 16.40
C THR A 86 -7.45 4.68 17.56
N ASP A 87 -7.01 5.90 17.27
CA ASP A 87 -6.91 6.97 18.25
C ASP A 87 -8.29 7.39 18.78
N ASP A 88 -9.29 7.50 17.90
CA ASP A 88 -10.66 7.86 18.25
C ASP A 88 -11.32 6.80 19.16
N MET A 89 -11.03 5.51 18.94
CA MET A 89 -11.56 4.43 19.77
C MET A 89 -10.81 4.26 21.10
N GLY A 90 -9.51 4.56 21.13
CA GLY A 90 -8.68 4.47 22.33
C GLY A 90 -8.80 3.10 23.02
N GLN A 91 -9.23 3.10 24.29
CA GLN A 91 -9.40 1.88 25.08
C GLN A 91 -10.54 0.97 24.60
N SER A 92 -11.47 1.50 23.80
CA SER A 92 -12.60 0.74 23.23
C SER A 92 -12.23 0.04 21.91
N LEU A 93 -10.99 0.20 21.43
CA LEU A 93 -10.54 -0.44 20.20
C LEU A 93 -10.62 -1.96 20.36
N THR A 94 -11.38 -2.59 19.47
CA THR A 94 -11.39 -4.03 19.30
C THR A 94 -10.84 -4.41 17.94
N LYS A 95 -10.38 -5.66 17.82
CA LYS A 95 -9.95 -6.21 16.54
C LYS A 95 -11.09 -6.18 15.53
N ASP A 96 -12.28 -6.65 15.92
CA ASP A 96 -13.43 -6.73 15.03
C ASP A 96 -13.89 -5.35 14.55
N GLY A 97 -13.90 -4.34 15.43
CA GLY A 97 -14.22 -2.96 15.04
C GLY A 97 -13.22 -2.38 14.04
N LEU A 98 -11.92 -2.64 14.22
CA LEU A 98 -10.91 -2.24 13.25
C LEU A 98 -11.05 -3.02 11.93
N GLU A 99 -11.39 -4.30 11.97
CA GLU A 99 -11.65 -5.09 10.77
C GLU A 99 -12.84 -4.53 9.98
N GLU A 100 -13.97 -4.25 10.64
CA GLU A 100 -15.15 -3.65 10.03
C GLU A 100 -14.83 -2.28 9.41
N PHE A 101 -14.16 -1.41 10.16
CA PHE A 101 -13.73 -0.10 9.65
C PHE A 101 -12.89 -0.24 8.37
N THR A 102 -11.87 -1.11 8.39
CA THR A 102 -11.00 -1.29 7.22
C THR A 102 -11.74 -1.86 6.02
N GLU A 103 -12.74 -2.71 6.24
CA GLU A 103 -13.55 -3.29 5.17
C GLU A 103 -14.47 -2.25 4.54
N GLN A 104 -15.17 -1.44 5.35
CA GLN A 104 -15.98 -0.35 4.86
C GLN A 104 -15.14 0.68 4.10
N TRP A 105 -13.97 1.04 4.61
CA TRP A 105 -13.06 1.96 3.92
C TRP A 105 -12.64 1.41 2.55
N LEU A 106 -12.29 0.13 2.46
CA LEU A 106 -11.85 -0.51 1.22
C LEU A 106 -13.00 -0.79 0.23
N GLN A 107 -14.23 -0.91 0.70
CA GLN A 107 -15.42 -0.93 -0.17
C GLN A 107 -15.62 0.42 -0.85
N ASN A 108 -15.46 1.52 -0.10
CA ASN A 108 -15.61 2.88 -0.61
C ASN A 108 -14.40 3.34 -1.44
N ASN A 109 -13.22 2.79 -1.14
CA ASN A 109 -11.96 3.12 -1.82
C ASN A 109 -11.29 1.84 -2.33
N PRO A 110 -11.77 1.22 -3.42
CA PRO A 110 -11.29 -0.09 -3.85
C PRO A 110 -9.82 -0.07 -4.30
N TYR A 111 -8.96 -0.81 -3.61
CA TYR A 111 -7.52 -0.86 -3.89
C TYR A 111 -7.19 -1.37 -5.31
N ARG A 112 -8.05 -2.22 -5.91
CA ARG A 112 -7.89 -2.65 -7.30
C ARG A 112 -8.01 -1.49 -8.29
N ASN A 113 -8.91 -0.56 -8.02
CA ASN A 113 -9.06 0.64 -8.83
C ASN A 113 -7.85 1.56 -8.60
N ALA A 114 -7.44 1.76 -7.34
CA ALA A 114 -6.26 2.55 -7.01
C ALA A 114 -4.98 2.03 -7.70
N ALA A 115 -4.77 0.71 -7.77
CA ALA A 115 -3.64 0.10 -8.48
C ALA A 115 -3.67 0.42 -9.99
N ARG A 116 -4.83 0.27 -10.63
CA ARG A 116 -5.01 0.58 -12.06
C ARG A 116 -4.83 2.06 -12.37
N GLU A 117 -5.42 2.93 -11.55
CA GLU A 117 -5.26 4.39 -11.69
C GLU A 117 -3.82 4.81 -11.45
N SER A 118 -3.09 4.18 -10.53
CA SER A 118 -1.68 4.50 -10.26
C SER A 118 -0.80 4.28 -11.50
N ILE A 119 -1.04 3.19 -12.24
CA ILE A 119 -0.39 2.93 -13.53
C ILE A 119 -0.86 3.92 -14.58
N ARG A 120 -2.18 4.10 -14.74
CA ARG A 120 -2.73 5.02 -15.75
C ARG A 120 -2.21 6.44 -15.59
N ASN A 121 -2.17 6.94 -14.35
CA ASN A 121 -1.70 8.30 -14.04
C ASN A 121 -0.19 8.44 -14.25
N SER A 122 0.58 7.36 -14.14
CA SER A 122 2.01 7.39 -14.43
C SER A 122 2.33 7.45 -15.94
N MET A 123 1.38 7.05 -16.80
CA MET A 123 1.54 7.03 -18.26
C MET A 123 1.10 8.32 -18.95
N ARG A 124 0.49 9.26 -18.22
CA ARG A 124 0.12 10.60 -18.71
C ARG A 124 1.31 11.54 -18.66
#